data_AF-A0A919XBQ1-F1
#
_entry.id   AF-A0A919XBQ1-F1
#
_cell.length_a   1.000
_cell.length_b   1.000
_cell.length_c   1.000
_cell.angle_alpha   90.00
_cell.angle_beta   90.00
_cell.angle_gamma   90.00
#
_symmetry.space_group_name_H-M   'P 1'
#
loop_
_entity.id
_entity.type
_entity.pdbx_description
1 polymer ?
#
loop_
_entity_poly.entity_id
_entity_poly.type
_entity_poly.pdbx_seq_one_letter_code
_entity_poly.pdbx_strand_id
1 'polypeptide(L)'
;MGTGHDFVNGKARYYAWWEILPAVMTPIPYPVHPGDRIQAVISKIRGSTWLIYLRNASQNWTFRTTKRYTGPQSSAEWIVEAPQVGSTISGLARISTVRFSSCRLNGRSPKLTTAELGIMLQGEHITSVPTAPNRRGDVFQVKNTVGRSLGDAALPKSS
;
A
#
# COMPACT_ATOMS: atom_id res chain seq x y z
N MET A 1 7.16 2.84 1.76
CA MET A 1 7.69 1.49 2.09
C MET A 1 6.62 0.48 1.74
N GLY A 2 7.02 -0.74 1.42
CA GLY A 2 6.04 -1.79 1.15
C GLY A 2 6.68 -3.03 0.57
N THR A 3 5.85 -3.82 -0.09
CA THR A 3 6.24 -4.93 -0.95
C THR A 3 5.80 -4.64 -2.36
N GLY A 4 6.64 -4.94 -3.35
CA GLY A 4 6.34 -4.80 -4.76
C GLY A 4 6.45 -6.15 -5.47
N HIS A 5 5.91 -6.21 -6.69
CA HIS A 5 6.20 -7.31 -7.59
C HIS A 5 6.21 -6.84 -9.04
N ASP A 6 7.14 -7.40 -9.81
CA ASP A 6 7.30 -7.10 -11.23
C ASP A 6 7.34 -8.41 -12.02
N PHE A 7 6.95 -8.37 -13.30
CA PHE A 7 7.11 -9.49 -14.22
C PHE A 7 8.30 -9.24 -15.14
N VAL A 8 9.39 -9.96 -14.90
CA VAL A 8 10.61 -9.87 -15.72
C VAL A 8 10.76 -11.18 -16.49
N ASN A 9 10.74 -11.10 -17.82
CA ASN A 9 10.86 -12.26 -18.72
C ASN A 9 9.85 -13.39 -18.38
N GLY A 10 8.59 -13.01 -18.13
CA GLY A 10 7.51 -13.95 -17.78
C GLY A 10 7.57 -14.52 -16.35
N LYS A 11 8.54 -14.10 -15.53
CA LYS A 11 8.67 -14.54 -14.13
C LYS A 11 8.34 -13.40 -13.17
N ALA A 12 7.41 -13.67 -12.26
CA ALA A 12 7.12 -12.75 -11.16
C ALA A 12 8.32 -12.68 -10.20
N ARG A 13 8.74 -11.46 -9.86
CA ARG A 13 9.71 -11.16 -8.81
C ARG A 13 9.02 -10.39 -7.72
N TYR A 14 9.24 -10.77 -6.48
CA TYR A 14 8.66 -10.13 -5.30
C TYR A 14 9.78 -9.56 -4.44
N TYR A 15 9.57 -8.36 -3.91
CA TYR A 15 10.59 -7.66 -3.15
C TYR A 15 9.97 -6.75 -2.11
N ALA A 16 10.75 -6.36 -1.11
CA ALA A 16 10.42 -5.32 -0.16
C ALA A 16 11.28 -4.08 -0.41
N TRP A 17 10.76 -2.90 -0.07
CA TRP A 17 11.46 -1.64 -0.29
C TRP A 17 11.00 -0.55 0.70
N TRP A 18 11.80 0.51 0.83
CA TRP A 18 11.41 1.74 1.50
C TRP A 18 11.85 2.97 0.70
N GLU A 19 11.17 4.09 0.91
CA GLU A 19 11.43 5.33 0.16
C GLU A 19 11.05 6.54 1.00
N ILE A 20 11.76 7.65 0.79
CA ILE A 20 11.36 8.98 1.21
C ILE A 20 11.57 9.89 -0.01
N LEU A 21 10.49 10.39 -0.57
CA LEU A 21 10.53 11.25 -1.75
C LEU A 21 11.37 12.52 -1.47
N PRO A 22 12.10 13.04 -2.47
CA PRO A 22 12.11 12.62 -3.88
C PRO A 22 13.16 11.54 -4.22
N ALA A 23 13.84 10.95 -3.24
CA ALA A 23 14.80 9.88 -3.51
C ALA A 23 14.09 8.64 -4.04
N VAL A 24 14.78 7.88 -4.89
CA VAL A 24 14.26 6.60 -5.42
C VAL A 24 14.14 5.56 -4.31
N MET A 25 13.24 4.60 -4.52
CA MET A 25 13.08 3.46 -3.62
C MET A 25 14.39 2.70 -3.35
N THR A 26 14.59 2.31 -2.10
CA THR A 26 15.71 1.50 -1.63
C THR A 26 15.25 0.06 -1.37
N PRO A 27 15.82 -0.95 -2.05
CA PRO A 27 15.49 -2.35 -1.82
C PRO A 27 15.83 -2.81 -0.39
N ILE A 28 15.01 -3.70 0.15
CA ILE A 28 15.28 -4.43 1.40
C ILE A 28 15.75 -5.84 1.00
N PRO A 29 16.96 -6.27 1.40
CA PRO A 29 17.58 -7.51 0.91
C PRO A 29 17.06 -8.76 1.64
N TYR A 30 15.74 -8.89 1.75
CA TYR A 30 15.07 -10.06 2.34
C TYR A 30 13.99 -10.60 1.41
N PRO A 31 13.78 -11.93 1.37
CA PRO A 31 12.82 -12.54 0.46
C PRO A 31 11.38 -12.17 0.82
N VAL A 32 10.56 -11.99 -0.21
CA VAL A 32 9.10 -11.86 -0.11
C VAL A 32 8.49 -12.89 -1.04
N HIS A 33 7.46 -13.59 -0.57
CA HIS A 33 6.71 -14.55 -1.35
C HIS A 33 5.20 -14.25 -1.30
N PRO A 34 4.44 -14.65 -2.34
CA PRO A 34 2.99 -14.61 -2.29
C PRO A 34 2.43 -15.28 -1.03
N GLY A 35 1.52 -14.61 -0.33
CA GLY A 35 0.90 -15.11 0.89
C GLY A 35 1.66 -14.82 2.18
N ASP A 36 2.84 -14.18 2.11
CA ASP A 36 3.56 -13.76 3.29
C ASP A 36 2.77 -12.74 4.14
N ARG A 37 2.90 -12.87 5.47
CA ARG A 37 2.28 -11.95 6.43
C ARG A 37 3.27 -10.85 6.79
N ILE A 38 3.05 -9.68 6.20
CA ILE A 38 3.89 -8.50 6.39
C ILE A 38 3.27 -7.55 7.41
N GLN A 39 4.08 -7.11 8.37
CA GLN A 39 3.77 -6.03 9.30
C GLN A 39 4.67 -4.83 8.97
N ALA A 40 4.05 -3.67 8.72
CA ALA A 40 4.76 -2.45 8.39
C ALA A 40 4.42 -1.35 9.41
N VAL A 41 5.45 -0.64 9.91
CA VAL A 41 5.32 0.44 10.89
C VAL A 41 6.20 1.61 10.49
N ILE A 42 5.60 2.80 10.34
CA ILE A 42 6.32 4.08 10.33
C ILE A 42 5.95 4.81 11.62
N SER A 43 6.95 5.29 12.36
CA SER A 43 6.70 6.01 13.62
C SER A 43 7.74 7.09 13.88
N LYS A 44 7.32 8.21 14.46
CA LYS A 44 8.21 9.29 14.89
C LYS A 44 8.88 8.89 16.20
N ILE A 45 10.20 8.86 16.23
CA ILE A 45 10.96 8.56 17.44
C ILE A 45 11.13 9.82 18.28
N ARG A 46 11.71 10.86 17.70
CA ARG A 46 11.95 12.17 18.34
C ARG A 46 12.32 13.22 17.29
N GLY A 47 11.95 14.48 17.51
CA GLY A 47 12.30 15.57 16.58
C GLY A 47 11.91 15.25 15.14
N SER A 48 12.87 15.29 14.22
CA SER A 48 12.69 14.88 12.82
C SER A 48 13.10 13.43 12.53
N THR A 49 13.39 12.62 13.55
CA THR A 49 13.82 11.21 13.40
C THR A 49 12.62 10.27 13.41
N TRP A 50 12.51 9.45 12.37
CA TRP A 50 11.46 8.46 12.15
C TRP A 50 12.04 7.05 12.00
N LEU A 51 11.31 6.07 12.51
CA LEU A 51 11.52 4.64 12.28
C LEU A 51 10.73 4.21 11.05
N ILE A 52 11.38 3.43 10.19
CA ILE A 52 10.77 2.57 9.18
C ILE A 52 11.04 1.14 9.62
N TYR A 53 9.99 0.37 9.83
CA TYR A 53 10.06 -1.01 10.30
C TYR A 53 9.18 -1.91 9.44
N LEU A 54 9.74 -3.04 9.00
CA LEU A 54 9.04 -4.04 8.22
C LEU A 54 9.40 -5.42 8.76
N ARG A 55 8.39 -6.24 9.08
CA ARG A 55 8.57 -7.62 9.53
C ARG A 55 7.78 -8.55 8.62
N ASN A 56 8.42 -9.62 8.19
CA ASN A 56 7.76 -10.73 7.55
C ASN A 56 7.64 -11.86 8.56
N ALA A 57 6.43 -12.10 9.07
CA ALA A 57 6.18 -13.15 10.06
C ALA A 57 6.24 -14.55 9.45
N SER A 58 5.96 -14.68 8.16
CA SER A 58 6.01 -15.96 7.44
C SER A 58 7.46 -16.42 7.18
N GLN A 59 8.34 -15.48 6.89
CA GLN A 59 9.75 -15.74 6.56
C GLN A 59 10.71 -15.43 7.73
N ASN A 60 10.17 -15.09 8.90
CA ASN A 60 10.91 -14.78 10.13
C ASN A 60 12.07 -13.77 9.97
N TRP A 61 11.86 -12.68 9.22
CA TRP A 61 12.84 -11.59 9.12
C TRP A 61 12.25 -10.25 9.52
N THR A 62 13.14 -9.35 9.92
CA THR A 62 12.80 -7.97 10.30
C THR A 62 13.82 -7.01 9.73
N PHE A 63 13.33 -5.96 9.07
CA PHE A 63 14.08 -4.81 8.64
C PHE A 63 13.71 -3.59 9.50
N ARG A 64 14.71 -2.78 9.84
CA ARG A 64 14.54 -1.50 10.53
C ARG A 64 15.56 -0.48 10.05
N THR A 65 15.12 0.75 9.83
CA THR A 65 16.02 1.87 9.58
C THR A 65 15.45 3.15 10.16
N THR A 66 16.31 4.09 10.55
CA THR A 66 15.90 5.41 11.00
C THR A 66 16.25 6.46 9.96
N LYS A 67 15.33 7.38 9.70
CA LYS A 67 15.51 8.45 8.72
C LYS A 67 15.08 9.79 9.28
N ARG A 68 15.66 10.86 8.73
CA ARG A 68 15.16 12.22 8.97
C ARG A 68 14.02 12.51 8.01
N TYR A 69 12.91 13.01 8.53
CA TYR A 69 11.76 13.47 7.76
C TYR A 69 11.10 14.66 8.46
N THR A 70 10.94 15.74 7.71
CA THR A 70 10.41 17.04 8.17
C THR A 70 9.17 17.46 7.38
N GLY A 71 8.57 16.54 6.63
CA GLY A 71 7.36 16.83 5.86
C GLY A 71 6.12 17.04 6.75
N PRO A 72 4.97 17.36 6.12
CA PRO A 72 3.78 17.88 6.79
C PRO A 72 3.14 16.94 7.82
N GLN A 73 3.32 15.62 7.68
CA GLN A 73 2.70 14.61 8.56
C GLN A 73 1.16 14.71 8.61
N SER A 74 0.54 15.20 7.52
CA SER A 74 -0.89 15.48 7.44
C SER A 74 -1.75 14.27 7.06
N SER A 75 -1.13 13.17 6.60
CA SER A 75 -1.84 11.96 6.17
C SER A 75 -1.13 10.69 6.64
N ALA A 76 -1.89 9.59 6.65
CA ALA A 76 -1.40 8.24 6.76
C ALA A 76 -2.28 7.35 5.89
N GLU A 77 -1.66 6.50 5.08
CA GLU A 77 -2.36 5.76 4.03
C GLU A 77 -1.92 4.30 3.99
N TRP A 78 -2.84 3.43 3.56
CA TRP A 78 -2.59 2.03 3.24
C TRP A 78 -3.02 1.82 1.80
N ILE A 79 -2.05 1.62 0.91
CA ILE A 79 -2.29 1.69 -0.53
C ILE A 79 -1.87 0.40 -1.24
N VAL A 80 -2.59 0.09 -2.31
CA VAL A 80 -2.06 -0.66 -3.44
C VAL A 80 -1.82 0.35 -4.54
N GLU A 81 -0.61 0.37 -5.08
CA GLU A 81 -0.20 1.33 -6.10
C GLU A 81 0.11 0.65 -7.43
N ALA A 82 0.01 1.44 -8.51
CA ALA A 82 0.64 1.13 -9.79
C ALA A 82 1.77 2.16 -9.94
N PRO A 83 3.03 1.79 -9.63
CA PRO A 83 4.11 2.77 -9.52
C PRO A 83 4.45 3.38 -10.87
N GLN A 84 5.01 4.59 -10.85
CA GLN A 84 5.66 5.17 -12.01
C GLN A 84 7.03 4.50 -12.22
N VAL A 85 7.27 3.96 -13.42
CA VAL A 85 8.54 3.36 -13.84
C VAL A 85 9.10 4.20 -14.98
N GLY A 86 10.19 4.94 -14.71
CA GLY A 86 10.70 5.93 -15.64
C GLY A 86 9.69 7.08 -15.83
N SER A 87 9.26 7.31 -17.07
CA SER A 87 8.27 8.34 -17.42
C SER A 87 6.83 7.82 -17.52
N THR A 88 6.57 6.56 -17.18
CA THR A 88 5.28 5.91 -17.44
C THR A 88 4.70 5.29 -16.18
N ILE A 89 3.41 5.48 -15.94
CA ILE A 89 2.68 4.75 -14.90
C ILE A 89 2.55 3.29 -15.36
N SER A 90 3.03 2.36 -14.54
CA SER A 90 2.91 0.93 -14.85
C SER A 90 1.44 0.49 -14.91
N GLY A 91 1.12 -0.50 -15.73
CA GLY A 91 -0.17 -1.19 -15.64
C GLY A 91 -0.32 -1.86 -14.27
N LEU A 92 -1.49 -1.75 -13.63
CA LEU A 92 -1.73 -2.50 -12.40
C LEU A 92 -1.69 -3.99 -12.74
N ALA A 93 -0.77 -4.71 -12.10
CA ALA A 93 -0.68 -6.14 -12.28
C ALA A 93 -1.97 -6.85 -11.82
N ARG A 94 -2.20 -8.07 -12.33
CA ARG A 94 -3.23 -8.96 -11.78
C ARG A 94 -2.77 -9.40 -10.40
N ILE A 95 -3.42 -8.89 -9.37
CA ILE A 95 -3.17 -9.19 -7.96
C ILE A 95 -4.19 -10.21 -7.44
N SER A 96 -3.72 -11.07 -6.55
CA SER A 96 -4.63 -11.71 -5.59
C SER A 96 -5.19 -10.65 -4.63
N THR A 97 -6.23 -11.02 -3.87
CA THR A 97 -6.80 -10.07 -2.90
C THR A 97 -5.75 -9.69 -1.85
N VAL A 98 -5.43 -8.41 -1.79
CA VAL A 98 -4.57 -7.82 -0.76
C VAL A 98 -5.45 -7.40 0.40
N ARG A 99 -5.12 -7.84 1.62
CA ARG A 99 -5.86 -7.49 2.83
C ARG A 99 -5.01 -6.64 3.75
N PHE A 100 -5.45 -5.42 4.02
CA PHE A 100 -4.94 -4.62 5.12
C PHE A 100 -5.76 -4.93 6.36
N SER A 101 -5.09 -5.20 7.47
CA SER A 101 -5.76 -5.51 8.73
C SER A 101 -4.98 -4.96 9.91
N SER A 102 -5.70 -4.69 11.00
CA SER A 102 -5.14 -4.01 12.17
C SER A 102 -4.46 -2.69 11.80
N CYS A 103 -5.05 -1.94 10.86
CA CYS A 103 -4.59 -0.60 10.52
C CYS A 103 -4.67 0.29 11.77
N ARG A 104 -3.58 1.00 12.07
CA ARG A 104 -3.51 1.90 13.22
C ARG A 104 -2.92 3.24 12.82
N LEU A 105 -3.58 4.31 13.24
CA LEU A 105 -3.05 5.67 13.24
C LEU A 105 -2.84 6.08 14.70
N ASN A 106 -1.62 6.44 15.07
CA ASN A 106 -1.26 6.84 16.44
C ASN A 106 -1.75 5.82 17.51
N GLY A 107 -1.59 4.53 17.22
CA GLY A 107 -1.96 3.43 18.12
C GLY A 107 -3.46 3.10 18.19
N ARG A 108 -4.32 3.82 17.46
CA ARG A 108 -5.79 3.62 17.48
C ARG A 108 -6.31 3.21 16.11
N SER A 109 -7.51 2.63 16.07
CA SER A 109 -8.18 2.41 14.77
C SER A 109 -8.38 3.77 14.08
N PRO A 110 -8.07 3.88 12.78
CA PRO A 110 -8.32 5.09 12.00
C PRO A 110 -9.82 5.35 11.78
N LYS A 111 -10.70 4.38 12.09
CA LYS A 111 -12.16 4.47 11.86
C LYS A 111 -12.50 4.78 10.40
N LEU A 112 -11.76 4.17 9.46
CA LEU A 112 -11.97 4.36 8.03
C LEU A 112 -13.42 4.08 7.64
N THR A 113 -13.92 4.90 6.73
CA THR A 113 -15.24 4.84 6.10
C THR A 113 -15.10 4.73 4.58
N THR A 114 -16.21 4.57 3.88
CA THR A 114 -16.21 4.56 2.41
C THR A 114 -15.84 5.90 1.78
N ALA A 115 -15.89 7.00 2.54
CA ALA A 115 -15.53 8.34 2.06
C ALA A 115 -14.01 8.52 1.90
N GLU A 116 -13.20 7.66 2.52
CA GLU A 116 -11.73 7.72 2.49
C GLU A 116 -11.11 6.73 1.48
N LEU A 117 -11.94 6.05 0.67
CA LEU A 117 -11.43 5.07 -0.29
C LEU A 117 -10.77 5.76 -1.49
N GLY A 118 -9.54 5.33 -1.80
CA GLY A 118 -8.91 5.56 -3.10
C GLY A 118 -9.24 4.43 -4.07
N ILE A 119 -9.63 4.76 -5.30
CA ILE A 119 -9.81 3.80 -6.40
C ILE A 119 -8.63 3.89 -7.38
N MET A 120 -8.27 2.77 -8.00
CA MET A 120 -7.27 2.77 -9.06
C MET A 120 -7.95 3.02 -10.41
N LEU A 121 -7.50 4.06 -11.10
CA LEU A 121 -7.91 4.42 -12.45
C LEU A 121 -6.71 4.32 -13.39
N GLN A 122 -6.91 3.68 -14.55
CA GLN A 122 -5.92 3.65 -15.64
C GLN A 122 -6.63 4.04 -16.93
N GLY A 123 -6.38 5.26 -17.41
CA GLY A 123 -7.27 5.91 -18.38
C GLY A 123 -8.67 6.09 -17.76
N GLU A 124 -9.71 5.71 -18.50
CA GLU A 124 -11.10 5.79 -18.04
C GLU A 124 -11.60 4.51 -17.33
N HIS A 125 -10.71 3.53 -17.14
CA HIS A 125 -11.04 2.24 -16.56
C HIS A 125 -10.71 2.19 -15.08
N ILE A 126 -11.69 1.75 -14.29
CA ILE A 126 -11.45 1.37 -12.89
C ILE A 126 -10.81 -0.01 -12.90
N THR A 127 -9.57 -0.09 -12.41
CA THR A 127 -8.79 -1.34 -12.40
C THR A 127 -8.73 -1.98 -11.01
N SER A 128 -9.03 -1.24 -9.94
CA SER A 128 -9.11 -1.75 -8.58
C SER A 128 -9.97 -0.86 -7.69
N VAL A 129 -10.78 -1.49 -6.83
CA VAL A 129 -11.63 -0.80 -5.84
C VAL A 129 -11.47 -1.50 -4.50
N PRO A 130 -11.09 -0.78 -3.43
CA PRO A 130 -11.11 -1.34 -2.09
C PRO A 130 -12.54 -1.70 -1.64
N THR A 131 -12.67 -2.74 -0.81
CA THR A 131 -13.93 -3.01 -0.12
C THR A 131 -14.22 -1.92 0.91
N ALA A 132 -15.49 -1.75 1.27
CA ALA A 132 -15.84 -0.99 2.47
C ALA A 132 -15.05 -1.50 3.69
N PRO A 133 -14.54 -0.61 4.57
CA PRO A 133 -13.90 -1.02 5.81
C PRO A 133 -14.86 -1.80 6.72
N ASN A 134 -14.31 -2.63 7.61
CA ASN A 134 -15.10 -3.31 8.64
C ASN A 134 -15.74 -2.31 9.63
N ARG A 135 -16.63 -2.78 10.53
CA ARG A 135 -17.28 -1.94 11.55
C ARG A 135 -16.31 -1.15 12.45
N ARG A 136 -15.09 -1.66 12.63
CA ARG A 136 -14.05 -1.00 13.44
C ARG A 136 -13.26 0.04 12.65
N GLY A 137 -13.37 0.05 11.31
CA GLY A 137 -12.64 0.91 10.39
C GLY A 137 -11.13 0.62 10.34
N ASP A 138 -10.71 -0.62 10.60
CA ASP A 138 -9.29 -1.04 10.68
C ASP A 138 -8.92 -2.24 9.78
N VAL A 139 -9.87 -2.68 8.94
CA VAL A 139 -9.68 -3.76 7.96
C VAL A 139 -10.39 -3.42 6.67
N PHE A 140 -9.71 -3.58 5.54
CA PHE A 140 -10.28 -3.55 4.20
C PHE A 140 -9.47 -4.42 3.25
N GLN A 141 -10.02 -4.73 2.08
CA GLN A 141 -9.40 -5.55 1.06
C GLN A 141 -9.32 -4.79 -0.26
N VAL A 142 -8.29 -5.06 -1.05
CA VAL A 142 -8.08 -4.49 -2.39
C VAL A 142 -7.92 -5.63 -3.38
N LYS A 143 -8.62 -5.55 -4.52
CA LYS A 143 -8.59 -6.55 -5.59
C LYS A 143 -8.79 -5.87 -6.93
N ASN A 144 -8.29 -6.49 -8.00
CA ASN A 144 -8.63 -6.00 -9.35
C ASN A 144 -10.15 -6.03 -9.57
N THR A 145 -10.64 -5.08 -10.35
CA THR A 145 -11.99 -5.07 -10.89
C THR A 145 -11.99 -5.59 -12.32
N VAL A 146 -13.10 -6.23 -12.72
CA VAL A 146 -13.31 -6.68 -14.10
C VAL A 146 -14.25 -5.70 -14.77
N GLY A 147 -13.84 -5.14 -15.91
CA GLY A 147 -14.74 -4.51 -16.89
C GLY A 147 -15.60 -3.35 -16.42
N ARG A 148 -15.15 -2.54 -15.43
CA ARG A 148 -15.93 -1.40 -14.93
C ARG A 148 -15.40 -0.09 -15.51
N SER A 149 -16.18 0.55 -16.37
CA SER A 149 -15.91 1.92 -16.82
C SER A 149 -16.38 2.90 -15.74
N LEU A 150 -15.84 4.12 -15.73
CA LEU A 150 -16.33 5.19 -14.86
C LEU A 150 -17.85 5.45 -15.04
N GLY A 151 -18.41 5.17 -16.22
CA GLY A 151 -19.85 5.28 -16.51
C GLY A 151 -20.73 4.24 -15.79
N ASP A 152 -20.17 3.09 -15.38
CA ASP A 152 -20.90 1.98 -14.76
C ASP A 152 -20.76 1.95 -13.22
N ALA A 153 -20.00 2.90 -12.65
CA ALA A 153 -19.78 3.00 -11.22
C ALA A 153 -20.77 3.99 -10.62
N ALA A 154 -21.82 3.48 -9.96
CA ALA A 154 -22.56 4.27 -8.99
C ALA A 154 -21.58 4.73 -7.90
N LEU A 155 -21.17 6.00 -7.97
CA LEU A 155 -20.45 6.66 -6.90
C LEU A 155 -21.26 6.51 -5.62
N PRO A 156 -20.66 6.10 -4.49
CA PRO A 156 -21.38 6.10 -3.21
C PRO A 156 -21.84 7.53 -2.94
N LYS A 157 -23.16 7.72 -2.88
CA LYS A 157 -23.77 9.02 -2.59
C LYS A 157 -23.24 9.51 -1.23
N SER A 158 -22.64 10.69 -1.22
CA SER A 158 -22.37 11.43 0.01
C SER A 158 -23.70 11.76 0.69
N SER A 159 -23.78 11.47 1.99
CA SER A 159 -24.84 11.96 2.89
C SER A 159 -24.33 13.19 3.62
#